data_AF-A0A925MHL4-F1
#
_entry.id   AF-A0A925MHL4-F1
#
_cell.length_a   1.000
_cell.length_b   1.000
_cell.length_c   1.000
_cell.angle_alpha   90.00
_cell.angle_beta   90.00
_cell.angle_gamma   90.00
#
_symmetry.space_group_name_H-M   'P 1'
#
loop_
_entity.id
_entity.type
_entity.pdbx_description
1 polymer ?
#
loop_
_entity_poly.entity_id
_entity_poly.type
_entity_poly.pdbx_seq_one_letter_code
_entity_poly.pdbx_strand_id
1 'polypeptide(L)'
;MTLPYLTSELPGTGGMLRGRDDDFRVDEELPYTPSGAGDHVFVHIEKRGLTTLVAAQRLARALGVRERDIGIAGMKDRHAVTRQWMSMPPPVTPEQALALPADEALQVLAAERHNHKLRTGHVRANRFVLRVRGV
;
A
#
# COMPACT_ATOMS: atom_id res chain seq x y z
N MET A 1 -0.89 -24.33 -19.07
CA MET A 1 0.46 -24.92 -18.88
C MET A 1 0.70 -25.02 -17.39
N THR A 2 1.08 -26.20 -16.90
CA THR A 2 1.46 -26.38 -15.49
C THR A 2 2.95 -26.07 -15.37
N LEU A 3 3.31 -25.15 -14.49
CA LEU A 3 4.73 -24.88 -14.21
C LEU A 3 5.30 -26.02 -13.35
N PRO A 4 6.51 -26.52 -13.63
CA PRO A 4 7.11 -27.56 -12.80
C PRO A 4 7.47 -27.01 -11.42
N TYR A 5 7.33 -27.85 -10.38
CA TYR A 5 7.80 -27.53 -9.03
C TYR A 5 9.29 -27.81 -8.90
N LEU A 6 10.03 -26.90 -8.26
CA LEU A 6 11.44 -27.11 -7.92
C LEU A 6 11.63 -28.23 -6.87
N THR A 7 10.63 -28.42 -6.00
CA THR A 7 10.64 -29.37 -4.87
C THR A 7 9.57 -30.44 -5.03
N SER A 8 9.44 -31.00 -6.24
CA SER A 8 8.39 -31.96 -6.60
C SER A 8 8.36 -33.25 -5.74
N GLU A 9 9.47 -33.55 -5.08
CA GLU A 9 9.68 -34.68 -4.18
C GLU A 9 9.09 -34.46 -2.77
N LEU A 10 8.80 -33.22 -2.38
CA LEU A 10 8.23 -32.91 -1.07
C LEU A 10 6.70 -32.88 -1.13
N PRO A 11 5.99 -33.45 -0.14
CA PRO A 11 4.55 -33.30 -0.06
C PRO A 11 4.19 -31.84 0.20
N GLY A 12 3.11 -31.36 -0.41
CA GLY A 12 2.56 -30.05 -0.11
C GLY A 12 2.06 -29.98 1.33
N THR A 13 2.20 -28.82 1.98
CA THR A 13 1.70 -28.58 3.34
C THR A 13 0.17 -28.61 3.44
N GLY A 14 -0.55 -28.58 2.31
CA GLY A 14 -1.99 -28.36 2.31
C GLY A 14 -2.35 -26.98 2.89
N GLY A 15 -3.50 -26.92 3.55
CA GLY A 15 -4.00 -25.71 4.19
C GLY A 15 -4.60 -24.68 3.21
N MET A 16 -5.01 -23.54 3.78
CA MET A 16 -5.67 -22.45 3.06
C MET A 16 -4.93 -21.13 3.29
N LEU A 17 -4.55 -20.48 2.19
CA LEU A 17 -4.07 -19.09 2.16
C LEU A 17 -5.24 -18.13 2.01
N ARG A 18 -5.09 -16.90 2.53
CA ARG A 18 -6.08 -15.82 2.42
C ARG A 18 -7.47 -16.19 2.94
N GLY A 19 -7.55 -17.00 4.00
CA GLY A 19 -8.82 -17.33 4.65
C GLY A 19 -9.53 -16.09 5.22
N ARG A 20 -8.74 -15.09 5.64
CA ARG A 20 -9.16 -13.72 6.02
C ARG A 20 -8.14 -12.72 5.48
N ASP A 21 -8.53 -11.46 5.31
CA ASP A 21 -7.60 -10.40 4.86
C ASP A 21 -6.36 -10.28 5.77
N ASP A 22 -6.50 -10.47 7.09
CA ASP A 22 -5.38 -10.45 8.04
C ASP A 22 -4.34 -11.55 7.83
N ASP A 23 -4.70 -12.64 7.14
CA ASP A 23 -3.78 -13.73 6.84
C ASP A 23 -2.79 -13.36 5.74
N PHE A 24 -3.01 -12.24 5.07
CA PHE A 24 -2.19 -11.77 3.96
C PHE A 24 -1.86 -10.31 4.16
N ARG A 25 -0.72 -10.04 4.81
CA ARG A 25 -0.24 -8.68 5.03
C ARG A 25 0.89 -8.36 4.08
N VAL A 26 0.84 -7.18 3.48
CA VAL A 26 1.86 -6.68 2.56
C VAL A 26 2.29 -5.30 3.01
N ASP A 27 3.58 -5.12 3.26
CA ASP A 27 4.17 -3.82 3.58
C ASP A 27 5.10 -3.40 2.44
N GLU A 28 4.89 -2.22 1.88
CA GLU A 28 5.68 -1.70 0.76
C GLU A 28 6.95 -1.01 1.27
N GLU A 29 8.09 -1.46 0.75
CA GLU A 29 9.37 -0.80 1.01
C GLU A 29 9.76 0.03 -0.23
N LEU A 30 9.83 1.35 -0.05
CA LEU A 30 10.40 2.26 -1.04
C LEU A 30 11.93 2.12 -1.07
N PRO A 31 12.59 2.41 -2.21
CA PRO A 31 14.06 2.41 -2.28
C PRO A 31 14.73 3.55 -1.51
N TYR A 32 13.94 4.50 -0.97
CA TYR A 32 14.40 5.65 -0.20
C TYR A 32 13.29 6.06 0.78
N THR A 33 13.67 6.80 1.82
CA THR A 33 12.72 7.43 2.75
C THR A 33 12.23 8.77 2.17
N PRO A 34 11.07 9.28 2.62
CA PRO A 34 10.70 10.68 2.40
C PRO A 34 11.85 11.62 2.80
N SER A 35 11.96 12.76 2.12
CA SER A 35 13.12 13.65 2.28
C SER A 35 12.93 14.69 3.37
N GLY A 36 11.70 14.85 3.88
CA GLY A 36 11.34 15.90 4.85
C GLY A 36 11.19 17.29 4.24
N ALA A 37 11.47 17.46 2.95
CA ALA A 37 11.34 18.72 2.21
C ALA A 37 10.74 18.50 0.81
N GLY A 38 10.28 19.58 0.18
CA GLY A 38 9.65 19.57 -1.13
C GLY A 38 8.13 19.82 -1.11
N ASP A 39 7.56 19.89 -2.30
CA ASP A 39 6.17 20.32 -2.51
C ASP A 39 5.18 19.16 -2.52
N HIS A 40 5.65 17.93 -2.71
CA HIS A 40 4.83 16.73 -2.60
C HIS A 40 4.78 16.24 -1.14
N VAL A 41 3.68 15.56 -0.79
CA VAL A 41 3.56 14.86 0.50
C VAL A 41 3.44 13.38 0.25
N PHE A 42 4.40 12.62 0.74
CA PHE A 42 4.34 11.17 0.80
C PHE A 42 3.47 10.78 1.98
N VAL A 43 2.42 10.01 1.72
CA VAL A 43 1.44 9.54 2.69
C VAL A 43 1.53 8.03 2.74
N HIS A 44 1.91 7.50 3.89
CA HIS A 44 1.90 6.08 4.16
C HIS A 44 0.52 5.68 4.67
N ILE A 45 -0.15 4.78 3.96
CA ILE A 45 -1.50 4.34 4.32
C ILE A 45 -1.53 2.85 4.65
N GLU A 46 -2.42 2.46 5.54
CA GLU A 46 -2.91 1.08 5.65
C GLU A 46 -4.31 1.01 5.04
N LYS A 47 -4.56 -0.01 4.22
CA LYS A 47 -5.89 -0.30 3.68
C LYS A 47 -6.30 -1.75 3.89
N ARG A 48 -7.61 -1.97 4.02
CA ARG A 48 -8.27 -3.28 4.11
C ARG A 48 -9.54 -3.28 3.26
N GLY A 49 -9.79 -4.35 2.50
CA GLY A 49 -10.99 -4.48 1.67
C GLY A 49 -11.10 -3.46 0.51
N LEU A 50 -10.08 -2.63 0.28
CA LEU A 50 -10.01 -1.63 -0.79
C LEU A 50 -8.92 -1.98 -1.80
N THR A 51 -9.14 -1.67 -3.08
CA THR A 51 -8.05 -1.61 -4.06
C THR A 51 -7.21 -0.35 -3.84
N THR A 52 -5.98 -0.33 -4.37
CA THR A 52 -5.14 0.88 -4.33
C THR A 52 -5.82 2.10 -4.96
N LEU A 53 -6.56 1.91 -6.07
CA LEU A 53 -7.26 3.02 -6.74
C LEU A 53 -8.41 3.57 -5.92
N VAL A 54 -9.20 2.72 -5.25
CA VAL A 54 -10.29 3.19 -4.39
C VAL A 54 -9.74 3.91 -3.15
N ALA A 55 -8.63 3.44 -2.58
CA ALA A 55 -7.96 4.16 -1.51
C ALA A 55 -7.47 5.55 -1.97
N ALA A 56 -6.84 5.62 -3.15
CA ALA A 56 -6.41 6.90 -3.75
C ALA A 56 -7.58 7.84 -4.03
N GLN A 57 -8.72 7.33 -4.52
CA GLN A 57 -9.96 8.09 -4.71
C GLN A 57 -10.48 8.73 -3.42
N ARG A 58 -10.47 7.95 -2.33
CA ARG A 58 -10.89 8.45 -1.02
C ARG A 58 -9.97 9.56 -0.53
N LEU A 59 -8.65 9.39 -0.65
CA LEU A 59 -7.67 10.42 -0.30
C LEU A 59 -7.82 11.67 -1.17
N ALA A 60 -8.01 11.50 -2.49
CA ALA A 60 -8.18 12.59 -3.43
C ALA A 60 -9.37 13.48 -3.05
N ARG A 61 -10.53 12.85 -2.78
CA ARG A 61 -11.75 13.54 -2.35
C ARG A 61 -11.54 14.28 -1.03
N ALA A 62 -10.92 13.62 -0.05
CA ALA A 62 -10.74 14.19 1.29
C ALA A 62 -9.76 15.36 1.31
N LEU A 63 -8.74 15.34 0.43
CA LEU A 63 -7.71 16.37 0.34
C LEU A 63 -7.97 17.41 -0.76
N GLY A 64 -9.06 17.27 -1.52
CA GLY A 64 -9.42 18.21 -2.58
C GLY A 64 -8.47 18.20 -3.78
N VAL A 65 -7.83 17.06 -4.08
CA VAL A 65 -6.90 16.91 -5.21
C VAL A 65 -7.48 16.02 -6.31
N ARG A 66 -6.90 16.09 -7.51
CA ARG A 66 -7.31 15.20 -8.61
C ARG A 66 -6.63 13.85 -8.47
N GLU A 67 -7.37 12.77 -8.70
CA GLU A 67 -6.86 11.39 -8.60
C GLU A 67 -5.61 11.16 -9.46
N ARG A 68 -5.59 11.70 -10.68
CA ARG A 68 -4.45 11.57 -11.60
C ARG A 68 -3.16 12.21 -11.06
N ASP A 69 -3.27 13.16 -10.14
CA ASP A 69 -2.14 13.88 -9.56
C ASP A 69 -1.54 13.11 -8.37
N ILE A 70 -2.27 12.12 -7.83
CA ILE A 70 -1.75 11.17 -6.84
C ILE A 70 -0.73 10.23 -7.52
N GLY A 71 0.41 10.04 -6.87
CA GLY A 71 1.44 9.10 -7.28
C GLY A 71 1.32 7.79 -6.52
N ILE A 72 1.49 6.68 -7.22
CA ILE A 72 1.38 5.31 -6.70
C ILE A 72 2.58 4.53 -7.25
N ALA A 73 3.33 3.85 -6.37
CA ALA A 73 4.48 3.05 -6.80
C ALA A 73 4.09 1.67 -7.31
N GLY A 74 3.03 1.07 -6.78
CA GLY A 74 2.50 -0.20 -7.22
C GLY A 74 1.06 -0.43 -6.80
N MET A 75 0.42 -1.38 -7.46
CA MET A 75 -0.93 -1.83 -7.09
C MET A 75 -0.85 -2.87 -5.98
N LYS A 76 -1.81 -2.84 -5.07
CA LYS A 76 -1.94 -3.79 -3.96
C LYS A 76 -3.32 -4.44 -3.98
N ASP A 77 -3.34 -5.73 -3.65
CA ASP A 77 -4.55 -6.55 -3.66
C ASP A 77 -5.63 -5.99 -2.73
N ARG A 78 -6.90 -6.20 -3.11
CA ARG A 78 -8.06 -5.85 -2.28
C ARG A 78 -8.19 -6.76 -1.05
N HIS A 79 -7.94 -8.06 -1.25
CA HIS A 79 -8.12 -9.13 -0.26
C HIS A 79 -6.82 -9.37 0.52
N ALA A 80 -6.41 -8.34 1.27
CA ALA A 80 -5.20 -8.26 2.06
C ALA A 80 -5.24 -7.01 2.95
N VAL A 81 -4.49 -7.04 4.06
CA VAL A 81 -4.10 -5.81 4.76
C VAL A 81 -2.82 -5.29 4.12
N THR A 82 -2.85 -4.09 3.56
CA THR A 82 -1.71 -3.59 2.80
C THR A 82 -1.30 -2.21 3.26
N ARG A 83 0.00 -2.03 3.48
CA ARG A 83 0.64 -0.76 3.71
C ARG A 83 1.39 -0.33 2.46
N GLN A 84 1.20 0.91 2.03
CA GLN A 84 1.85 1.44 0.83
C GLN A 84 1.97 2.95 0.90
N TRP A 85 2.93 3.48 0.15
CA TRP A 85 3.13 4.90 0.02
C TRP A 85 2.36 5.44 -1.19
N MET A 86 1.77 6.62 -1.02
CA MET A 86 1.21 7.43 -2.10
C MET A 86 1.77 8.84 -2.00
N SER A 87 1.93 9.55 -3.11
CA SER A 87 2.33 10.96 -3.07
C SER A 87 1.17 11.87 -3.45
N MET A 88 0.91 12.89 -2.64
CA MET A 88 -0.06 13.95 -2.91
C MET A 88 0.63 15.15 -3.56
N PRO A 89 -0.04 15.86 -4.47
CA PRO A 89 0.50 17.10 -5.05
C PRO A 89 0.36 18.28 -4.06
N PRO A 90 1.12 19.37 -4.25
CA PRO A 90 0.81 20.63 -3.61
C PRO A 90 -0.61 21.11 -3.96
N PRO A 91 -1.29 21.86 -3.07
CA PRO A 91 -0.77 22.42 -1.82
C PRO A 91 -0.98 21.54 -0.58
N VAL A 92 -1.23 20.23 -0.73
CA VAL A 92 -1.45 19.33 0.41
C VAL A 92 -0.27 19.40 1.39
N THR A 93 -0.56 19.47 2.69
CA THR A 93 0.44 19.41 3.75
C THR A 93 0.42 18.07 4.49
N PRO A 94 1.53 17.67 5.14
CA PRO A 94 1.54 16.49 6.01
C PRO A 94 0.46 16.50 7.08
N GLU A 95 0.21 17.66 7.69
CA GLU A 95 -0.79 17.84 8.75
C GLU A 95 -2.21 17.60 8.23
N GLN A 96 -2.54 18.08 7.03
CA GLN A 96 -3.83 17.81 6.39
C GLN A 96 -4.03 16.33 6.10
N ALA A 97 -2.98 15.63 5.63
CA ALA A 97 -3.03 14.20 5.38
C ALA A 97 -3.18 13.39 6.68
N LEU A 98 -2.45 13.76 7.74
CA LEU A 98 -2.53 13.10 9.06
C LEU A 98 -3.85 13.37 9.79
N ALA A 99 -4.51 14.50 9.51
CA ALA A 99 -5.80 14.84 10.09
C ALA A 99 -6.98 14.11 9.45
N LEU A 100 -6.76 13.33 8.38
CA LEU A 100 -7.83 12.55 7.76
C LEU A 100 -8.40 11.51 8.73
N PRO A 101 -9.73 11.41 8.85
CA PRO A 101 -10.35 10.43 9.73
C PRO A 101 -10.01 9.01 9.28
N ALA A 102 -9.60 8.17 10.22
CA ALA A 102 -9.40 6.75 9.99
C ALA A 102 -10.71 5.98 10.11
N ASP A 103 -10.85 4.91 9.33
CA ASP A 103 -11.88 3.90 9.51
C ASP A 103 -11.30 2.48 9.34
N GLU A 104 -12.16 1.46 9.42
CA GLU A 104 -11.73 0.06 9.33
C GLU A 104 -11.08 -0.31 7.98
N ALA A 105 -11.31 0.49 6.94
CA ALA A 105 -10.87 0.21 5.58
C ALA A 105 -9.65 1.04 5.14
N LEU A 106 -9.43 2.22 5.74
CA LEU A 106 -8.34 3.12 5.37
C LEU A 106 -7.88 3.96 6.57
N GLN A 107 -6.56 3.96 6.80
CA GLN A 107 -5.90 4.79 7.80
C GLN A 107 -4.62 5.40 7.23
N VAL A 108 -4.36 6.68 7.53
CA VAL A 108 -3.04 7.30 7.32
C VAL A 108 -2.14 6.98 8.52
N LEU A 109 -0.98 6.40 8.25
CA LEU A 109 0.01 5.99 9.25
C LEU A 109 1.11 7.04 9.42
N ALA A 110 1.51 7.69 8.33
CA ALA A 110 2.54 8.72 8.30
C ALA A 110 2.31 9.66 7.12
N ALA A 111 2.78 10.91 7.24
CA ALA A 111 2.86 11.83 6.12
C ALA A 111 4.12 12.70 6.24
N GLU A 112 4.90 12.79 5.17
CA GLU A 112 6.17 13.51 5.16
C GLU A 112 6.40 14.16 3.79
N ARG A 113 7.14 15.28 3.75
CA ARG A 113 7.42 15.97 2.48
C ARG A 113 8.41 15.19 1.62
N HIS A 114 8.22 15.31 0.31
CA HIS A 114 9.16 14.80 -0.67
C HIS A 114 9.28 15.71 -1.91
N ASN A 115 10.41 15.61 -2.59
CA ASN A 115 10.78 16.50 -3.69
C ASN A 115 10.02 16.24 -4.99
N HIS A 116 9.47 15.04 -5.18
CA HIS A 116 8.82 14.64 -6.44
C HIS A 116 7.65 13.70 -6.22
N LYS A 117 6.77 13.64 -7.21
CA LYS A 117 5.70 12.65 -7.29
C LYS A 117 6.25 11.22 -7.33
N LEU A 118 5.67 10.32 -6.54
CA LEU A 118 5.94 8.89 -6.59
C LEU A 118 5.46 8.30 -7.93
N ARG A 119 6.26 7.45 -8.56
CA ARG A 119 5.94 6.85 -9.87
C ARG A 119 5.89 5.33 -9.80
N THR A 120 5.16 4.74 -10.73
CA THR A 120 5.07 3.29 -10.91
C THR A 120 6.46 2.67 -10.99
N GLY A 121 6.69 1.61 -10.24
CA GLY A 121 7.98 0.91 -10.15
C GLY A 121 8.94 1.48 -9.13
N HIS A 122 8.62 2.59 -8.43
CA HIS A 122 9.41 3.10 -7.29
C HIS A 122 9.22 2.23 -6.02
N VAL A 123 9.25 0.91 -6.15
CA VAL A 123 9.17 -0.05 -5.05
C VAL A 123 10.48 -0.83 -5.04
N ARG A 124 11.11 -0.93 -3.87
CA ARG A 124 12.27 -1.79 -3.67
C ARG A 124 11.84 -3.22 -3.40
N ALA A 125 10.90 -3.40 -2.47
CA ALA A 125 10.45 -4.71 -2.04
C ALA A 125 9.02 -4.63 -1.48
N ASN A 126 8.42 -5.80 -1.31
CA ASN A 126 7.22 -5.96 -0.50
C ASN A 126 7.53 -6.98 0.59
N ARG A 127 7.31 -6.62 1.84
CA ARG A 127 7.42 -7.54 2.97
C ARG A 127 6.08 -8.21 3.19
N PHE A 128 6.08 -9.54 3.11
CA PHE A 128 4.88 -10.35 3.31
C PHE A 128 4.87 -10.95 4.71
N VAL A 129 3.71 -10.91 5.37
CA VAL A 129 3.40 -11.75 6.53
C VAL A 129 2.17 -12.56 6.18
N LEU A 130 2.37 -13.88 6.04
CA LEU A 130 1.36 -14.80 5.58
C LEU A 130 1.01 -15.79 6.68
N ARG A 131 -0.29 -16.12 6.82
CA ARG A 131 -0.77 -17.21 7.65
C ARG A 131 -1.45 -18.25 6.78
N VAL A 132 -0.91 -19.47 6.79
CA VAL A 132 -1.58 -20.65 6.24
C VAL A 132 -2.43 -21.26 7.35
N ARG A 133 -3.72 -21.51 7.06
CA ARG A 133 -4.65 -22.10 8.04
C ARG A 133 -4.91 -23.57 7.74
N GLY A 134 -5.12 -24.36 8.79
CA GLY A 134 -5.49 -25.78 8.63
C GLY A 134 -4.39 -26.64 8.03
N VAL A 135 -3.13 -26.33 8.39
CA VAL A 135 -1.95 -27.15 8.14
C VAL A 135 -1.74 -28.07 9.34
#